data_AF-A0A378QDV0-F1
#
_entry.id   AF-A0A378QDV0-F1
#
_cell.length_a   1.000
_cell.length_b   1.000
_cell.length_c   1.000
_cell.angle_alpha   90.00
_cell.angle_beta   90.00
_cell.angle_gamma   90.00
#
_symmetry.space_group_name_H-M   'P 1'
#
loop_
_entity.id
_entity.type
_entity.pdbx_description
1 polymer ?
#
loop_
_entity_poly.entity_id
_entity_poly.type
_entity_poly.pdbx_seq_one_letter_code
_entity_poly.pdbx_strand_id
1 'polypeptide(L)'
;MTSTASRLQTVQSEIEKAYIRLNPNQQEREQYLQKQINLLHQELTNVKNGDFELLDTHSSKEILQNIYELAMSLYHDFRRVEDSYRQMDKELREKVIREQYHRGQVIHTLLDYHDELISTPEGRVFQGFNHALQHNHIDELNHQIKQLIAYGISQDSLTPTQLFNLSTLISSLNKEASQVIRAKQNMEKDVRSFIQTGLATEHHRVGDLLNQIFKEALNIDWQDNSTKHTPSHLPPIAIELNKIASIECFLIHEYKTDDNHQLNLDNQSIDLNSVDSSFWQALDGLDRQDWFDKTKALLSQSDKPLSIADLHQQLPIPDNYDLEAIALWIEMACRTSSISDTYEYIILKRNTNHDELWQFKVPVIALKKHHFDELSLDDI
;
A
#
# COMPACT_ATOMS: atom_id res chain seq x y z
N MET A 1 -55.38 -10.06 -0.04
CA MET A 1 -54.68 -11.37 -0.02
C MET A 1 -53.65 -11.50 -1.16
N THR A 2 -53.05 -10.40 -1.64
CA THR A 2 -52.17 -10.36 -2.84
C THR A 2 -50.67 -10.41 -2.52
N SER A 3 -50.29 -10.19 -1.27
CA SER A 3 -48.88 -10.20 -0.82
C SER A 3 -48.14 -11.53 -1.09
N THR A 4 -48.86 -12.65 -1.18
CA THR A 4 -48.25 -13.98 -1.30
C THR A 4 -47.61 -14.23 -2.67
N ALA A 5 -48.18 -13.71 -3.76
CA ALA A 5 -47.68 -13.98 -5.12
C ALA A 5 -46.36 -13.23 -5.40
N SER A 6 -46.33 -11.93 -5.11
CA SER A 6 -45.12 -11.10 -5.27
C SER A 6 -43.98 -11.55 -4.34
N ARG A 7 -44.30 -11.95 -3.10
CA ARG A 7 -43.31 -12.51 -2.17
C ARG A 7 -42.79 -13.88 -2.62
N LEU A 8 -43.65 -14.75 -3.13
CA LEU A 8 -43.22 -16.05 -3.64
C LEU A 8 -42.30 -15.88 -4.85
N GLN A 9 -42.62 -14.99 -5.78
CA GLN A 9 -41.78 -14.71 -6.94
C GLN A 9 -40.42 -14.13 -6.55
N THR A 10 -40.39 -13.25 -5.54
CA THR A 10 -39.15 -12.72 -4.97
C THR A 10 -38.31 -13.84 -4.32
N VAL A 11 -38.93 -14.67 -3.47
CA VAL A 11 -38.26 -15.80 -2.83
C VAL A 11 -37.74 -16.80 -3.85
N GLN A 12 -38.51 -17.10 -4.90
CA GLN A 12 -38.10 -17.99 -5.97
C GLN A 12 -36.87 -17.42 -6.71
N SER A 13 -36.90 -16.13 -7.06
CA SER A 13 -35.75 -15.48 -7.71
C SER A 13 -34.50 -15.52 -6.84
N GLU A 14 -34.63 -15.27 -5.53
CA GLU A 14 -33.50 -15.33 -4.60
C GLU A 14 -32.98 -16.77 -4.40
N ILE A 15 -33.85 -17.78 -4.35
CA ILE A 15 -33.44 -19.18 -4.31
C ILE A 15 -32.70 -19.57 -5.59
N GLU A 16 -33.20 -19.15 -6.77
CA GLU A 16 -32.54 -19.42 -8.06
C GLU A 16 -31.16 -18.77 -8.12
N LYS A 17 -31.04 -17.49 -7.73
CA LYS A 17 -29.74 -16.80 -7.65
C LYS A 17 -28.78 -17.48 -6.67
N ALA A 18 -29.28 -17.88 -5.50
CA ALA A 18 -28.49 -18.58 -4.49
C ALA A 18 -28.01 -19.94 -5.00
N TYR A 19 -28.89 -20.71 -5.64
CA TYR A 19 -28.56 -22.01 -6.24
C TYR A 19 -27.41 -21.89 -7.24
N ILE A 20 -27.43 -20.89 -8.12
CA ILE A 20 -26.35 -20.64 -9.10
C ILE A 20 -25.03 -20.24 -8.42
N ARG A 21 -25.09 -19.36 -7.42
CA ARG A 21 -23.88 -18.84 -6.75
C ARG A 21 -23.22 -19.88 -5.86
N LEU A 22 -24.00 -20.79 -5.27
CA LEU A 22 -23.53 -21.83 -4.35
C LEU A 22 -23.20 -23.15 -5.06
N ASN A 23 -23.66 -23.38 -6.29
CA ASN A 23 -23.37 -24.62 -7.02
C ASN A 23 -21.91 -24.65 -7.52
N PRO A 24 -21.09 -25.62 -7.07
CA PRO A 24 -19.70 -25.77 -7.51
C PRO A 24 -19.56 -26.49 -8.87
N ASN A 25 -20.63 -27.07 -9.43
CA ASN A 25 -20.58 -27.82 -10.69
C ASN A 25 -20.67 -26.89 -11.92
N GLN A 26 -19.60 -26.85 -12.71
CA GLN A 26 -19.51 -26.02 -13.92
C GLN A 26 -20.57 -26.38 -14.97
N GLN A 27 -20.82 -27.66 -15.23
CA GLN A 27 -21.72 -28.10 -16.31
C GLN A 27 -23.18 -27.75 -16.02
N GLU A 28 -23.62 -27.90 -14.77
CA GLU A 28 -24.97 -27.51 -14.34
C GLU A 28 -25.17 -25.99 -14.43
N ARG A 29 -24.14 -25.21 -14.10
CA ARG A 29 -24.18 -23.75 -14.22
C ARG A 29 -24.28 -23.30 -15.67
N GLU A 30 -23.54 -23.93 -16.57
CA GLU A 30 -23.59 -23.67 -18.01
C GLU A 30 -24.98 -23.99 -18.59
N GLN A 31 -25.53 -25.17 -18.27
CA GLN A 31 -26.87 -25.57 -18.71
C GLN A 31 -27.96 -24.61 -18.23
N TYR A 32 -27.87 -24.15 -16.98
CA TYR A 32 -28.82 -23.17 -16.44
C TYR A 32 -28.71 -21.82 -17.16
N LEU A 33 -27.49 -21.30 -17.36
CA LEU A 33 -27.28 -20.04 -18.07
C LEU A 33 -27.78 -20.13 -19.51
N GLN A 34 -27.54 -21.25 -20.19
CA GLN A 34 -28.04 -21.47 -21.56
C GLN A 34 -29.57 -21.50 -21.61
N LYS A 35 -30.22 -22.10 -20.61
CA LYS A 35 -31.68 -22.07 -20.48
C LYS A 35 -32.20 -20.64 -20.29
N GLN A 36 -31.53 -19.84 -19.47
CA GLN A 36 -31.91 -18.44 -19.23
C GLN A 36 -31.73 -17.58 -20.49
N ILE A 37 -30.63 -17.78 -21.22
CA ILE A 37 -30.39 -17.13 -22.52
C ILE A 37 -31.50 -17.47 -23.52
N ASN A 38 -31.91 -18.74 -23.58
CA ASN A 38 -33.00 -19.16 -24.48
C ASN A 38 -34.34 -18.51 -24.10
N LEU A 39 -34.66 -18.41 -22.80
CA LEU A 39 -35.86 -17.71 -22.33
C LEU A 39 -35.83 -16.22 -22.69
N LEU A 40 -34.71 -15.54 -22.46
CA LEU A 40 -34.53 -14.13 -22.83
C LEU A 40 -34.61 -13.92 -24.34
N HIS A 41 -34.11 -14.86 -25.16
CA HIS A 41 -34.27 -14.80 -26.62
C HIS A 41 -35.72 -14.94 -27.06
N GLN A 42 -36.50 -15.80 -26.42
CA GLN A 42 -37.94 -15.92 -26.67
C GLN A 42 -38.66 -14.62 -26.29
N GLU A 43 -38.38 -14.07 -25.12
CA GLU A 43 -38.95 -12.81 -24.66
C GLU A 43 -38.60 -11.65 -25.61
N LEU A 44 -37.34 -11.55 -26.04
CA LEU A 44 -36.89 -10.57 -27.03
C LEU A 44 -37.60 -10.74 -28.38
N THR A 45 -37.88 -11.97 -28.79
CA THR A 45 -38.62 -12.26 -30.02
C THR A 45 -40.08 -11.81 -29.90
N ASN A 46 -40.72 -12.08 -28.76
CA ASN A 46 -42.09 -11.64 -28.47
C ASN A 46 -42.19 -10.11 -28.45
N VAL A 47 -41.26 -9.43 -27.76
CA VAL A 47 -41.18 -7.96 -27.74
C VAL A 47 -40.98 -7.39 -29.14
N LYS A 48 -40.12 -8.00 -29.98
CA LYS A 48 -39.93 -7.58 -31.38
C LYS A 48 -41.19 -7.75 -32.23
N ASN A 49 -42.01 -8.75 -31.93
CA ASN A 49 -43.28 -9.00 -32.60
C ASN A 49 -44.41 -8.09 -32.08
N GLY A 50 -44.16 -7.30 -31.03
CA GLY A 50 -45.15 -6.43 -30.39
C GLY A 50 -46.01 -7.14 -29.34
N ASP A 51 -45.73 -8.41 -29.04
CA ASP A 51 -46.42 -9.21 -28.04
C ASP A 51 -45.74 -9.03 -26.67
N PHE A 52 -46.08 -7.97 -25.95
CA PHE A 52 -45.63 -7.74 -24.58
C PHE A 52 -46.79 -7.31 -23.67
N GLU A 53 -46.89 -7.95 -22.50
CA GLU A 53 -47.87 -7.59 -21.49
C GLU A 53 -47.30 -6.48 -20.60
N LEU A 54 -48.02 -5.36 -20.48
CA LEU A 54 -47.74 -4.39 -19.43
C LEU A 54 -48.25 -4.92 -18.10
N LEU A 55 -47.47 -4.72 -17.04
CA LEU A 55 -47.90 -4.98 -15.66
C LEU A 55 -49.20 -4.24 -15.37
N ASP A 56 -50.10 -4.89 -14.62
CA ASP A 56 -51.31 -4.24 -14.16
C ASP A 56 -50.98 -3.07 -13.20
N THR A 57 -51.89 -2.10 -13.10
CA THR A 57 -51.71 -0.89 -12.28
C THR A 57 -51.52 -1.18 -10.79
N HIS A 58 -52.18 -2.19 -10.24
CA HIS A 58 -52.09 -2.61 -8.85
C HIS A 58 -50.75 -3.31 -8.53
N SER A 59 -50.32 -4.23 -9.38
CA SER A 59 -49.03 -4.92 -9.29
C SER A 59 -47.87 -3.94 -9.42
N SER A 60 -47.96 -2.99 -10.35
CA SER A 60 -46.98 -1.92 -10.52
C SER A 60 -46.88 -1.02 -9.28
N LYS A 61 -48.02 -0.72 -8.63
CA LYS A 61 -48.05 0.04 -7.37
C LYS A 61 -47.36 -0.70 -6.22
N GLU A 62 -47.65 -2.00 -6.06
CA GLU A 62 -46.98 -2.82 -5.04
C GLU A 62 -45.46 -2.89 -5.28
N ILE A 63 -45.01 -3.05 -6.53
CA ILE A 63 -43.58 -3.08 -6.88
C ILE A 63 -42.89 -1.75 -6.54
N LEU A 64 -43.47 -0.61 -6.93
CA LEU A 64 -42.90 0.70 -6.63
C LEU A 64 -42.81 0.97 -5.12
N GLN A 65 -43.81 0.54 -4.36
CA GLN A 65 -43.79 0.66 -2.90
C GLN A 65 -42.70 -0.22 -2.27
N ASN A 66 -42.54 -1.45 -2.73
CA ASN A 66 -41.46 -2.34 -2.27
C ASN A 66 -40.07 -1.76 -2.59
N ILE A 67 -39.87 -1.21 -3.79
CA ILE A 67 -38.61 -0.56 -4.19
C ILE A 67 -38.31 0.62 -3.25
N TYR A 68 -39.31 1.45 -2.97
CA TYR A 68 -39.17 2.58 -2.05
C TYR A 68 -38.78 2.11 -0.64
N GLU A 69 -39.45 1.08 -0.11
CA GLU A 69 -39.14 0.51 1.21
C GLU A 69 -37.71 -0.04 1.28
N LEU A 70 -37.27 -0.79 0.26
CA LEU A 70 -35.90 -1.29 0.16
C LEU A 70 -34.87 -0.16 0.10
N ALA A 71 -35.13 0.86 -0.69
CA ALA A 71 -34.24 2.02 -0.80
C ALA A 71 -34.14 2.81 0.50
N MET A 72 -35.26 2.98 1.20
CA MET A 72 -35.24 3.63 2.52
C MET A 72 -34.50 2.76 3.53
N SER A 73 -34.65 1.43 3.54
CA SER A 73 -33.86 0.55 4.40
C SER A 73 -32.35 0.76 4.16
N LEU A 74 -31.94 0.75 2.89
CA LEU A 74 -30.54 0.97 2.50
C LEU A 74 -29.99 2.31 3.03
N TYR A 75 -30.79 3.38 2.95
CA TYR A 75 -30.44 4.68 3.51
C TYR A 75 -30.21 4.62 5.03
N HIS A 76 -31.07 3.92 5.77
CA HIS A 76 -30.92 3.76 7.21
C HIS A 76 -29.70 2.91 7.57
N ASP A 77 -29.40 1.89 6.77
CA ASP A 77 -28.22 1.04 6.99
C ASP A 77 -26.93 1.86 6.88
N PHE A 78 -26.80 2.75 5.90
CA PHE A 78 -25.63 3.62 5.77
C PHE A 78 -25.47 4.58 6.96
N ARG A 79 -26.57 5.13 7.44
CA ARG A 79 -26.53 5.98 8.63
C ARG A 79 -26.08 5.22 9.87
N ARG A 80 -26.51 3.97 10.03
CA ARG A 80 -26.07 3.10 11.14
C ARG A 80 -24.58 2.75 11.04
N VAL A 81 -24.06 2.54 9.83
CA VAL A 81 -22.62 2.36 9.59
C VAL A 81 -21.85 3.63 9.97
N GLU A 82 -22.35 4.81 9.58
CA GLU A 82 -21.74 6.09 9.97
C GLU A 82 -21.71 6.27 11.49
N ASP A 83 -22.83 6.05 12.16
CA ASP A 83 -22.95 6.16 13.62
C ASP A 83 -21.98 5.19 14.32
N SER A 84 -21.78 4.00 13.76
CA SER A 84 -20.82 3.01 14.26
C SER A 84 -19.37 3.50 14.15
N TYR A 85 -18.98 4.08 13.01
CA TYR A 85 -17.66 4.72 12.87
C TYR A 85 -17.47 5.88 13.85
N ARG A 86 -18.48 6.74 14.01
CA ARG A 86 -18.41 7.88 14.95
C ARG A 86 -18.29 7.43 16.40
N GLN A 87 -19.03 6.39 16.78
CA GLN A 87 -18.97 5.82 18.12
C GLN A 87 -17.60 5.20 18.39
N MET A 88 -17.06 4.44 17.43
CA MET A 88 -15.72 3.87 17.52
C MET A 88 -14.64 4.95 17.66
N ASP A 89 -14.69 6.00 16.85
CA ASP A 89 -13.76 7.13 16.90
C ASP A 89 -13.79 7.82 18.27
N LYS A 90 -14.99 7.97 18.86
CA LYS A 90 -15.15 8.47 20.23
C LYS A 90 -14.55 7.51 21.27
N GLU A 91 -14.85 6.23 21.20
CA GLU A 91 -14.33 5.22 22.13
C GLU A 91 -12.80 5.13 22.07
N LEU A 92 -12.22 5.22 20.86
CA LEU A 92 -10.79 5.22 20.66
C LEU A 92 -10.14 6.44 21.32
N ARG A 93 -10.70 7.64 21.11
CA ARG A 93 -10.22 8.86 21.78
C ARG A 93 -10.35 8.77 23.30
N GLU A 94 -11.45 8.23 23.81
CA GLU A 94 -11.60 8.02 25.25
C GLU A 94 -10.56 7.06 25.82
N LYS A 95 -10.31 5.93 25.15
CA LYS A 95 -9.29 4.95 25.55
C LYS A 95 -7.88 5.57 25.53
N VAL A 96 -7.55 6.31 24.46
CA VAL A 96 -6.28 7.03 24.30
C VAL A 96 -6.05 8.06 25.41
N ILE A 97 -7.09 8.78 25.86
CA ILE A 97 -6.97 9.80 26.91
C ILE A 97 -6.89 9.16 28.31
N ARG A 98 -7.69 8.12 28.57
CA ARG A 98 -7.83 7.51 29.90
C ARG A 98 -6.66 6.61 30.28
N GLU A 99 -6.06 5.93 29.32
CA GLU A 99 -5.04 4.92 29.54
C GLU A 99 -3.80 5.26 28.68
N GLN A 100 -2.60 5.09 29.22
CA GLN A 100 -1.34 5.21 28.46
C GLN A 100 -1.18 4.00 27.51
N TYR A 101 -2.15 3.80 26.61
CA TYR A 101 -2.14 2.72 25.64
C TYR A 101 -0.90 2.79 24.76
N HIS A 102 -0.35 1.62 24.48
CA HIS A 102 0.77 1.49 23.55
C HIS A 102 0.22 1.61 22.12
N ARG A 103 0.94 2.28 21.23
CA ARG A 103 0.47 2.57 19.86
C ARG A 103 0.05 1.32 19.09
N GLY A 104 0.78 0.22 19.26
CA GLY A 104 0.44 -1.06 18.64
C GLY A 104 -0.95 -1.57 19.05
N GLN A 105 -1.36 -1.36 20.31
CA GLN A 105 -2.69 -1.74 20.77
C GLN A 105 -3.77 -0.84 20.18
N VAL A 106 -3.50 0.45 19.96
CA VAL A 106 -4.43 1.39 19.32
C VAL A 106 -4.65 1.01 17.85
N ILE A 107 -3.58 0.67 17.12
CA ILE A 107 -3.68 0.18 15.73
C ILE A 107 -4.40 -1.15 15.69
N HIS A 108 -4.06 -2.10 16.57
CA HIS A 108 -4.72 -3.39 16.60
C HIS A 108 -6.22 -3.25 16.87
N THR A 109 -6.59 -2.38 17.82
CA THR A 109 -7.99 -2.05 18.10
C THR A 109 -8.66 -1.47 16.85
N LEU A 110 -8.01 -0.54 16.14
CA LEU A 110 -8.55 0.02 14.89
C LEU A 110 -8.85 -1.08 13.86
N LEU A 111 -7.91 -2.00 13.65
CA LEU A 111 -8.02 -3.08 12.67
C LEU A 111 -9.12 -4.07 13.06
N ASP A 112 -9.18 -4.50 14.32
CA ASP A 112 -10.19 -5.45 14.79
C ASP A 112 -11.61 -4.90 14.62
N TYR A 113 -11.81 -3.64 14.98
CA TYR A 113 -13.12 -3.00 14.81
C TYR A 113 -13.45 -2.75 13.34
N HIS A 114 -12.45 -2.47 12.49
CA HIS A 114 -12.67 -2.37 11.06
C HIS A 114 -13.19 -3.69 10.47
N ASP A 115 -12.55 -4.80 10.84
CA ASP A 115 -12.95 -6.14 10.44
C ASP A 115 -14.32 -6.51 11.00
N GLU A 116 -14.59 -6.18 12.26
CA GLU A 116 -15.90 -6.39 12.90
C GLU A 116 -16.99 -5.62 12.16
N LEU A 117 -16.76 -4.33 11.86
CA LEU A 117 -17.73 -3.47 11.20
C LEU A 117 -17.96 -3.89 9.75
N ILE A 118 -16.95 -4.34 9.01
CA ILE A 118 -17.12 -4.96 7.69
C ILE A 118 -17.94 -6.25 7.78
N SER A 119 -17.76 -7.03 8.85
CA SER A 119 -18.46 -8.30 9.01
C SER A 119 -19.96 -8.13 9.27
N THR A 120 -20.39 -6.97 9.80
CA THR A 120 -21.79 -6.63 10.05
C THR A 120 -22.63 -6.63 8.77
N PRO A 121 -23.93 -6.96 8.85
CA PRO A 121 -24.79 -6.94 7.67
C PRO A 121 -24.83 -5.55 7.02
N GLU A 122 -24.88 -4.47 7.81
CA GLU A 122 -24.91 -3.10 7.30
C GLU A 122 -23.58 -2.71 6.61
N GLY A 123 -22.44 -3.11 7.18
CA GLY A 123 -21.11 -2.90 6.59
C GLY A 123 -20.93 -3.61 5.24
N ARG A 124 -21.42 -4.85 5.12
CA ARG A 124 -21.41 -5.59 3.84
C ARG A 124 -22.27 -4.92 2.78
N VAL A 125 -23.44 -4.40 3.15
CA VAL A 125 -24.31 -3.65 2.23
C VAL A 125 -23.60 -2.39 1.74
N PHE A 126 -22.94 -1.64 2.64
CA PHE A 126 -22.14 -0.49 2.26
C PHE A 126 -20.98 -0.84 1.32
N GLN A 127 -20.25 -1.93 1.58
CA GLN A 127 -19.20 -2.41 0.67
C GLN A 127 -19.74 -2.77 -0.71
N GLY A 128 -20.87 -3.49 -0.77
CA GLY A 128 -21.53 -3.84 -2.02
C GLY A 128 -21.95 -2.61 -2.82
N PHE A 129 -22.48 -1.59 -2.14
CA PHE A 129 -22.81 -0.30 -2.76
C PHE A 129 -21.57 0.43 -3.27
N ASN A 130 -20.50 0.51 -2.48
CA ASN A 130 -19.26 1.16 -2.88
C ASN A 130 -18.63 0.48 -4.11
N HIS A 131 -18.67 -0.86 -4.15
CA HIS A 131 -18.26 -1.63 -5.31
C HIS A 131 -19.13 -1.33 -6.55
N ALA A 132 -20.45 -1.20 -6.38
CA ALA A 132 -21.36 -0.85 -7.47
C ALA A 132 -21.10 0.57 -8.03
N LEU A 133 -20.73 1.52 -7.15
CA LEU A 133 -20.36 2.90 -7.54
C LEU A 133 -19.12 2.92 -8.45
N GLN A 134 -18.14 2.05 -8.19
CA GLN A 134 -16.92 1.95 -9.02
C GLN A 134 -17.18 1.42 -10.44
N HIS A 135 -18.25 0.65 -10.63
CA HIS A 135 -18.54 -0.05 -11.90
C HIS A 135 -19.65 0.61 -12.73
N ASN A 136 -19.94 1.92 -12.56
CA ASN A 136 -20.96 2.69 -13.29
C ASN A 136 -22.41 2.14 -13.25
N HIS A 137 -22.72 1.15 -12.41
CA HIS A 137 -24.07 0.57 -12.31
C HIS A 137 -25.11 1.57 -11.76
N ILE A 138 -24.64 2.59 -11.04
CA ILE A 138 -25.48 3.58 -10.36
C ILE A 138 -26.13 4.57 -11.35
N ASP A 139 -25.45 4.90 -12.45
CA ASP A 139 -25.99 5.81 -13.47
C ASP A 139 -27.13 5.15 -14.25
N GLU A 140 -26.98 3.87 -14.59
CA GLU A 140 -28.02 3.08 -15.23
C GLU A 140 -29.24 2.94 -14.31
N LEU A 141 -29.01 2.65 -13.03
CA LEU A 141 -30.07 2.53 -12.04
C LEU A 141 -30.82 3.86 -11.85
N ASN A 142 -30.11 4.99 -11.84
CA ASN A 142 -30.71 6.32 -11.80
C ASN A 142 -31.57 6.60 -13.04
N HIS A 143 -31.12 6.18 -14.23
CA HIS A 143 -31.91 6.30 -15.46
C HIS A 143 -33.19 5.46 -15.39
N GLN A 144 -33.09 4.20 -14.97
CA GLN A 144 -34.22 3.29 -14.81
C GLN A 144 -35.23 3.84 -13.79
N ILE A 145 -34.78 4.37 -12.65
CA ILE A 145 -35.66 5.02 -11.66
C ILE A 145 -36.44 6.18 -12.28
N LYS A 146 -35.77 7.05 -13.03
CA LYS A 146 -36.41 8.20 -13.69
C LYS A 146 -37.43 7.75 -14.73
N GLN A 147 -37.13 6.71 -15.50
CA GLN A 147 -38.07 6.12 -16.46
C GLN A 147 -39.29 5.50 -15.75
N LEU A 148 -39.07 4.75 -14.67
CA LEU A 148 -40.15 4.17 -13.85
C LEU A 148 -41.09 5.25 -13.29
N ILE A 149 -40.55 6.38 -12.84
CA ILE A 149 -41.35 7.53 -12.41
C ILE A 149 -42.11 8.15 -13.59
N ALA A 150 -41.49 8.24 -14.76
CA ALA A 150 -42.08 8.85 -15.96
C ALA A 150 -43.23 8.02 -16.59
N TYR A 151 -43.27 6.70 -16.37
CA TYR A 151 -44.34 5.83 -16.88
C TYR A 151 -45.74 6.10 -16.27
N GLY A 152 -45.88 7.07 -15.35
CA GLY A 152 -47.19 7.60 -14.93
C GLY A 152 -47.96 6.74 -13.92
N ILE A 153 -47.55 5.49 -13.70
CA ILE A 153 -48.12 4.58 -12.69
C ILE A 153 -47.75 5.02 -11.24
N SER A 154 -46.83 5.97 -11.15
CA SER A 154 -46.27 6.60 -9.95
C SER A 154 -47.23 7.57 -9.25
N GLN A 155 -48.16 8.21 -9.97
CA GLN A 155 -49.02 9.27 -9.41
C GLN A 155 -50.14 8.76 -8.49
N ASP A 156 -50.64 7.54 -8.70
CA ASP A 156 -51.68 6.92 -7.86
C ASP A 156 -51.10 5.99 -6.77
N SER A 157 -49.79 5.71 -6.84
CA SER A 157 -49.12 4.70 -6.00
C SER A 157 -48.37 5.30 -4.81
N LEU A 158 -47.68 6.42 -5.01
CA LEU A 158 -46.79 7.03 -4.02
C LEU A 158 -47.21 8.48 -3.74
N THR A 159 -46.95 8.95 -2.52
CA THR A 159 -47.17 10.38 -2.20
C THR A 159 -46.16 11.25 -2.95
N PRO A 160 -46.47 12.53 -3.24
CA PRO A 160 -45.55 13.42 -3.94
C PRO A 160 -44.19 13.57 -3.24
N THR A 161 -44.15 13.44 -1.90
CA THR A 161 -42.91 13.41 -1.12
C THR A 161 -42.12 12.12 -1.33
N GLN A 162 -42.77 10.96 -1.41
CA GLN A 162 -42.11 9.68 -1.72
C GLN A 162 -41.51 9.68 -3.13
N LEU A 163 -42.22 10.23 -4.11
CA LEU A 163 -41.71 10.37 -5.48
C LEU A 163 -40.49 11.28 -5.56
N PHE A 164 -40.52 12.40 -4.84
CA PHE A 164 -39.35 13.26 -4.72
C PHE A 164 -38.16 12.52 -4.10
N ASN A 165 -38.37 11.81 -2.99
CA ASN A 165 -37.34 11.02 -2.32
C ASN A 165 -36.77 9.93 -3.22
N LEU A 166 -37.60 9.26 -4.01
CA LEU A 166 -37.18 8.21 -4.95
C LEU A 166 -36.38 8.81 -6.11
N SER A 167 -36.80 9.97 -6.65
CA SER A 167 -36.06 10.67 -7.73
C SER A 167 -34.69 11.20 -7.27
N THR A 168 -34.54 11.53 -5.99
CA THR A 168 -33.31 12.05 -5.36
C THR A 168 -32.57 10.99 -4.55
N LEU A 169 -33.01 9.73 -4.64
CA LEU A 169 -32.50 8.60 -3.86
C LEU A 169 -31.01 8.41 -4.09
N ILE A 170 -30.57 8.37 -5.35
CA ILE A 170 -29.16 8.13 -5.69
C ILE A 170 -28.27 9.27 -5.20
N SER A 171 -28.69 10.53 -5.37
CA SER A 171 -27.95 11.66 -4.82
C SER A 171 -27.89 11.62 -3.29
N SER A 172 -28.98 11.19 -2.64
CA SER A 172 -29.05 11.08 -1.18
C SER A 172 -28.17 9.94 -0.67
N LEU A 173 -28.20 8.77 -1.31
CA LEU A 173 -27.33 7.64 -0.99
C LEU A 173 -25.85 7.99 -1.20
N ASN A 174 -25.50 8.67 -2.30
CA ASN A 174 -24.12 9.14 -2.53
C ASN A 174 -23.66 10.11 -1.44
N LYS A 175 -24.56 10.98 -0.96
CA LYS A 175 -24.26 11.90 0.14
C LYS A 175 -24.05 11.15 1.46
N GLU A 176 -24.88 10.17 1.79
CA GLU A 176 -24.70 9.35 2.99
C GLU A 176 -23.44 8.48 2.90
N ALA A 177 -23.18 7.85 1.76
CA ALA A 177 -21.95 7.10 1.54
C ALA A 177 -20.70 7.98 1.70
N SER A 178 -20.75 9.22 1.21
CA SER A 178 -19.69 10.21 1.43
C SER A 178 -19.51 10.56 2.91
N GLN A 179 -20.58 10.58 3.71
CA GLN A 179 -20.51 10.80 5.15
C GLN A 179 -19.84 9.62 5.87
N VAL A 180 -20.20 8.38 5.52
CA VAL A 180 -19.53 7.17 6.02
C VAL A 180 -18.03 7.19 5.70
N ILE A 181 -17.66 7.49 4.46
CA ILE A 181 -16.25 7.57 4.04
C ILE A 181 -15.52 8.65 4.84
N ARG A 182 -16.12 9.82 5.03
CA ARG A 182 -15.53 10.90 5.83
C ARG A 182 -15.36 10.50 7.30
N ALA A 183 -16.34 9.81 7.89
CA ALA A 183 -16.24 9.32 9.26
C ALA A 183 -15.06 8.34 9.41
N LYS A 184 -14.91 7.40 8.48
CA LYS A 184 -13.75 6.49 8.41
C LYS A 184 -12.43 7.27 8.29
N GLN A 185 -12.34 8.21 7.35
CA GLN A 185 -11.12 9.00 7.11
C GLN A 185 -10.72 9.86 8.32
N ASN A 186 -11.69 10.45 9.01
CA ASN A 186 -11.41 11.23 10.22
C ASN A 186 -10.84 10.36 11.33
N MET A 187 -11.42 9.17 11.54
CA MET A 187 -10.91 8.22 12.53
C MET A 187 -9.48 7.78 12.21
N GLU A 188 -9.19 7.42 10.97
CA GLU A 188 -7.83 7.05 10.53
C GLU A 188 -6.83 8.19 10.71
N LYS A 189 -7.24 9.42 10.39
CA LYS A 189 -6.42 10.61 10.58
C LYS A 189 -6.10 10.85 12.06
N ASP A 190 -7.07 10.65 12.95
CA ASP A 190 -6.87 10.84 14.38
C ASP A 190 -5.95 9.78 14.97
N VAL A 191 -6.08 8.52 14.54
CA VAL A 191 -5.13 7.45 14.90
C VAL A 191 -3.72 7.79 14.43
N ARG A 192 -3.58 8.26 13.19
CA ARG A 192 -2.28 8.68 12.66
C ARG A 192 -1.67 9.82 13.47
N SER A 193 -2.46 10.85 13.75
CA SER A 193 -2.03 12.00 14.55
C SER A 193 -1.57 11.55 15.94
N PHE A 194 -2.28 10.60 16.55
CA PHE A 194 -1.89 10.00 17.82
C PHE A 194 -0.55 9.26 17.73
N ILE A 195 -0.36 8.43 16.69
CA ILE A 195 0.90 7.72 16.46
C ILE A 195 2.05 8.69 16.27
N GLN A 196 1.86 9.73 15.46
CA GLN A 196 2.87 10.73 15.16
C GLN A 196 3.26 11.57 16.39
N THR A 197 2.28 12.05 17.14
CA THR A 197 2.52 12.93 18.30
C THR A 197 3.30 12.22 19.42
N GLY A 198 3.15 10.91 19.55
CA GLY A 198 3.88 10.14 20.55
C GLY A 198 5.36 9.90 20.21
N LEU A 199 5.78 9.99 18.93
CA LEU A 199 7.13 9.55 18.51
C LEU A 199 8.23 10.19 19.35
N ALA A 200 8.11 11.50 19.61
CA ALA A 200 9.05 12.22 20.44
C ALA A 200 9.16 11.64 21.86
N THR A 201 8.05 11.34 22.53
CA THR A 201 8.06 10.83 23.91
C THR A 201 8.60 9.40 23.99
N GLU A 202 8.36 8.58 22.97
CA GLU A 202 8.91 7.23 22.88
C GLU A 202 10.41 7.25 22.57
N HIS A 203 10.88 8.14 21.69
CA HIS A 203 12.32 8.34 21.49
C HIS A 203 13.02 8.76 22.78
N HIS A 204 12.40 9.63 23.58
CA HIS A 204 12.92 9.98 24.91
C HIS A 204 12.92 8.77 25.85
N ARG A 205 11.85 7.98 25.87
CA ARG A 205 11.74 6.74 26.68
C ARG A 205 12.79 5.70 26.31
N VAL A 206 13.04 5.49 25.01
CA VAL A 206 14.09 4.60 24.51
C VAL A 206 15.47 5.13 24.90
N GLY A 207 15.70 6.43 24.77
CA GLY A 207 16.93 7.08 25.24
C GLY A 207 17.15 6.90 26.75
N ASP A 208 16.10 7.06 27.55
CA ASP A 208 16.15 6.85 29.00
C ASP A 208 16.46 5.38 29.37
N LEU A 209 15.84 4.42 28.68
CA LEU A 209 16.10 3.00 28.87
C LEU A 209 17.53 2.64 28.47
N LEU A 210 18.03 3.15 27.34
CA LEU A 210 19.44 2.97 26.94
C LEU A 210 20.39 3.56 27.98
N ASN A 211 20.11 4.75 28.49
CA ASN A 211 20.89 5.38 29.55
C ASN A 211 20.86 4.56 30.85
N GLN A 212 19.73 3.94 31.20
CA GLN A 212 19.64 3.02 32.34
C GLN A 212 20.49 1.77 32.11
N ILE A 213 20.41 1.16 30.92
CA ILE A 213 21.24 0.01 30.54
C ILE A 213 22.73 0.38 30.61
N PHE A 214 23.12 1.54 30.08
CA PHE A 214 24.51 2.00 30.15
C PHE A 214 24.98 2.26 31.58
N LYS A 215 24.12 2.82 32.45
CA LYS A 215 24.45 2.98 33.88
C LYS A 215 24.66 1.64 34.57
N GLU A 216 23.80 0.66 34.33
CA GLU A 216 23.98 -0.69 34.87
C GLU A 216 25.22 -1.37 34.28
N ALA A 217 25.50 -1.19 32.99
CA ALA A 217 26.69 -1.73 32.34
C ALA A 217 28.00 -1.11 32.88
N LEU A 218 27.98 0.16 33.30
CA LEU A 218 29.12 0.83 33.93
C LEU A 218 29.37 0.35 35.37
N ASN A 219 28.32 -0.11 36.07
CA ASN A 219 28.45 -0.68 37.41
C ASN A 219 29.06 -2.10 37.38
N ILE A 220 29.11 -2.73 36.21
CA ILE A 220 29.74 -4.04 36.00
C ILE A 220 31.21 -3.83 35.70
N ASP A 221 32.09 -4.38 36.54
CA ASP A 221 33.52 -4.39 36.28
C ASP A 221 33.85 -5.54 35.30
N TRP A 222 34.02 -5.19 34.03
CA TRP A 222 34.27 -6.13 32.93
C TRP A 222 35.70 -6.72 32.94
N GLN A 223 36.57 -6.23 33.84
CA GLN A 223 37.94 -6.71 33.99
C GLN A 223 38.03 -7.96 34.86
N ASP A 224 37.08 -8.18 35.77
CA ASP A 224 37.13 -9.31 36.70
C ASP A 224 36.64 -10.60 36.02
N ASN A 225 37.42 -11.68 36.14
CA ASN A 225 37.11 -12.95 35.47
C ASN A 225 35.85 -13.62 36.08
N SER A 226 35.46 -13.21 37.28
CA SER A 226 34.26 -13.65 38.00
C SER A 226 32.95 -13.23 37.30
N THR A 227 32.91 -12.01 36.72
CA THR A 227 31.70 -11.48 36.05
C THR A 227 31.44 -12.12 34.69
N LYS A 228 32.47 -12.71 34.06
CA LYS A 228 32.33 -13.46 32.79
C LYS A 228 31.70 -14.84 32.94
N HIS A 229 31.69 -15.38 34.17
CA HIS A 229 31.18 -16.70 34.48
C HIS A 229 29.84 -16.69 35.22
N THR A 230 29.24 -15.52 35.47
CA THR A 230 27.91 -15.45 36.06
C THR A 230 26.85 -16.00 35.09
N PRO A 231 25.92 -16.84 35.57
CA PRO A 231 24.86 -17.40 34.74
C PRO A 231 23.95 -16.29 34.21
N SER A 232 23.94 -16.15 32.89
CA SER A 232 23.05 -15.23 32.16
C SER A 232 21.72 -15.92 31.85
N HIS A 233 20.61 -15.21 32.04
CA HIS A 233 19.28 -15.64 31.57
C HIS A 233 19.09 -15.45 30.06
N LEU A 234 19.98 -14.70 29.41
CA LEU A 234 20.03 -14.57 27.97
C LEU A 234 20.98 -15.64 27.41
N PRO A 235 20.59 -16.37 26.35
CA PRO A 235 21.53 -17.23 25.64
C PRO A 235 22.73 -16.39 25.18
N PRO A 236 23.94 -16.97 25.08
CA PRO A 236 25.10 -16.23 24.59
C PRO A 236 24.83 -15.74 23.17
N ILE A 237 24.51 -14.46 23.06
CA ILE A 237 24.40 -13.76 21.78
C ILE A 237 25.84 -13.47 21.39
N ALA A 238 26.39 -14.28 20.48
CA ALA A 238 27.66 -13.96 19.84
C ALA A 238 27.42 -12.74 18.96
N ILE A 239 27.68 -11.55 19.49
CA ILE A 239 27.84 -10.36 18.66
C ILE A 239 29.23 -10.53 18.05
N GLU A 240 29.30 -10.96 16.79
CA GLU A 240 30.55 -10.89 16.03
C GLU A 240 30.92 -9.41 15.87
N LEU A 241 31.76 -8.91 16.78
CA LEU A 241 32.28 -7.54 16.76
C LEU A 241 33.38 -7.34 15.70
N ASN A 242 33.46 -8.20 14.68
CA ASN A 242 34.56 -8.16 13.72
C ASN A 242 34.38 -7.19 12.56
N LYS A 243 33.25 -6.48 12.47
CA LYS A 243 33.01 -5.47 11.41
C LYS A 243 32.09 -4.33 11.88
N ILE A 244 32.31 -3.77 13.06
CA ILE A 244 31.78 -2.42 13.30
C ILE A 244 32.77 -1.45 12.67
N ALA A 245 32.60 -1.21 11.37
CA ALA A 245 32.99 0.08 10.82
C ALA A 245 32.29 1.15 11.68
N SER A 246 33.05 2.16 12.08
CA SER A 246 32.60 3.34 12.81
C SER A 246 31.17 3.72 12.47
N ILE A 247 30.40 4.12 13.49
CA ILE A 247 29.04 4.64 13.41
C ILE A 247 28.94 5.74 12.32
N GLU A 248 28.69 5.31 11.09
CA GLU A 248 28.40 6.15 9.92
C GLU A 248 27.34 5.45 9.05
N CYS A 249 26.31 4.89 9.69
CA CYS A 249 25.07 4.53 9.01
C CYS A 249 23.90 4.61 9.99
N PHE A 250 23.75 5.78 10.62
CA PHE A 250 22.41 6.26 10.98
C PHE A 250 22.13 7.52 10.15
N LEU A 251 22.12 7.36 8.82
CA LEU A 251 21.16 8.15 8.05
C LEU A 251 19.80 7.56 8.40
N ILE A 252 19.23 8.07 9.48
CA ILE A 252 17.82 7.92 9.77
C ILE A 252 17.13 8.44 8.51
N HIS A 253 16.59 7.53 7.69
CA HIS A 253 15.63 7.91 6.70
C HIS A 253 14.47 8.51 7.49
N GLU A 254 14.45 9.84 7.59
CA GLU A 254 13.19 10.54 7.74
C GLU A 254 12.36 10.10 6.53
N TYR A 255 11.43 9.17 6.79
CA TYR A 255 10.33 8.94 5.89
C TYR A 255 9.64 10.29 5.77
N LYS A 256 9.95 11.06 4.72
CA LYS A 256 9.15 12.20 4.32
C LYS A 256 7.80 11.62 3.97
N THR A 257 6.88 11.65 4.92
CA THR A 257 5.48 11.42 4.63
C THR A 257 5.06 12.56 3.73
N ASP A 258 5.04 12.33 2.42
CA ASP A 258 4.20 13.14 1.55
C ASP A 258 2.80 13.12 2.16
N ASP A 259 2.25 14.31 2.40
CA ASP A 259 1.06 14.59 3.20
C ASP A 259 -0.25 13.88 2.75
N ASN A 260 -0.18 13.01 1.74
CA ASN A 260 -1.34 12.47 1.03
C ASN A 260 -1.56 10.94 1.14
N HIS A 261 -0.73 10.18 1.83
CA HIS A 261 -1.07 8.76 2.00
C HIS A 261 -2.14 8.58 3.08
N GLN A 262 -3.41 8.47 2.69
CA GLN A 262 -4.45 7.81 3.49
C GLN A 262 -4.01 6.38 3.81
N LEU A 263 -4.38 5.86 4.99
CA LEU A 263 -4.13 4.46 5.34
C LEU A 263 -5.10 3.63 4.51
N ASN A 264 -4.69 3.29 3.28
CA ASN A 264 -5.51 2.46 2.41
C ASN A 264 -5.30 0.99 2.81
N LEU A 265 -6.23 0.47 3.61
CA LEU A 265 -6.23 -0.92 4.10
C LEU A 265 -6.73 -1.92 3.04
N ASP A 266 -7.06 -1.45 1.83
CA ASP A 266 -7.45 -2.33 0.72
C ASP A 266 -6.21 -3.01 0.13
N ASN A 267 -6.29 -4.32 -0.10
CA ASN A 267 -5.24 -5.12 -0.71
C ASN A 267 -5.05 -4.72 -2.19
N GLN A 268 -4.22 -3.71 -2.46
CA GLN A 268 -3.92 -3.25 -3.82
C GLN A 268 -2.64 -3.92 -4.34
N SER A 269 -2.74 -4.61 -5.48
CA SER A 269 -1.58 -4.95 -6.30
C SER A 269 -0.98 -3.65 -6.80
N ILE A 270 0.20 -3.28 -6.28
CA ILE A 270 0.93 -2.07 -6.68
C ILE A 270 1.29 -2.20 -8.16
N ASP A 271 0.86 -1.24 -8.98
CA ASP A 271 1.29 -1.12 -10.37
C ASP A 271 2.74 -0.63 -10.36
N LEU A 272 3.66 -1.42 -10.93
CA LEU A 272 5.11 -1.15 -10.94
C LEU A 272 5.46 0.19 -11.59
N ASN A 273 4.56 0.74 -12.42
CA ASN A 273 4.71 2.05 -13.03
C ASN A 273 4.46 3.23 -12.07
N SER A 274 3.94 2.97 -10.86
CA SER A 274 3.69 3.99 -9.82
C SER A 274 4.86 4.16 -8.84
N VAL A 275 5.91 3.34 -8.99
CA VAL A 275 7.10 3.38 -8.14
C VAL A 275 7.97 4.59 -8.52
N ASP A 276 8.32 5.41 -7.52
CA ASP A 276 9.08 6.64 -7.71
C ASP A 276 10.44 6.39 -8.39
N SER A 277 10.86 7.35 -9.20
CA SER A 277 12.15 7.38 -9.91
C SER A 277 13.36 7.22 -8.98
N SER A 278 13.25 7.68 -7.74
CA SER A 278 14.27 7.52 -6.70
C SER A 278 14.57 6.06 -6.34
N PHE A 279 13.56 5.19 -6.42
CA PHE A 279 13.70 3.75 -6.18
C PHE A 279 14.50 3.07 -7.29
N TRP A 280 14.25 3.43 -8.56
CA TRP A 280 15.01 2.90 -9.69
C TRP A 280 16.45 3.42 -9.72
N GLN A 281 16.66 4.66 -9.28
CA GLN A 281 18.00 5.23 -9.09
C GLN A 281 18.83 4.49 -8.03
N ALA A 282 18.20 3.92 -7.00
CA ALA A 282 18.88 3.08 -6.02
C ALA A 282 19.20 1.68 -6.54
N LEU A 283 18.60 1.26 -7.67
CA LEU A 283 18.83 -0.03 -8.30
C LEU A 283 19.84 0.04 -9.45
N ASP A 284 20.09 1.24 -9.99
CA ASP A 284 21.10 1.54 -11.01
C ASP A 284 22.42 1.81 -10.30
N GLY A 285 23.17 0.74 -10.00
CA GLY A 285 24.52 0.80 -9.42
C GLY A 285 25.58 0.40 -10.45
N LEU A 286 26.84 0.78 -10.24
CA LEU A 286 27.92 0.36 -11.13
C LEU A 286 28.01 -1.17 -11.16
N ASP A 287 27.97 -1.78 -12.35
CA ASP A 287 28.32 -3.19 -12.52
C ASP A 287 29.81 -3.36 -12.23
N ARG A 288 30.12 -3.63 -10.96
CA ARG A 288 31.48 -3.73 -10.43
C ARG A 288 32.28 -4.81 -11.13
N GLN A 289 31.61 -5.87 -11.59
CA GLN A 289 32.28 -7.03 -12.17
C GLN A 289 32.76 -6.73 -13.59
N ASP A 290 31.89 -6.16 -14.43
CA ASP A 290 32.28 -5.72 -15.78
C ASP A 290 33.33 -4.59 -15.72
N TRP A 291 33.21 -3.68 -14.74
CA TRP A 291 34.22 -2.62 -14.54
C TRP A 291 35.58 -3.17 -14.10
N PHE A 292 35.60 -4.14 -13.20
CA PHE A 292 36.82 -4.82 -12.77
C PHE A 292 37.49 -5.58 -13.92
N ASP A 293 36.73 -6.30 -14.74
CA ASP A 293 37.28 -7.05 -15.88
C ASP A 293 37.90 -6.11 -16.92
N LYS A 294 37.27 -4.97 -17.19
CA LYS A 294 37.82 -3.92 -18.09
C LYS A 294 39.11 -3.33 -17.55
N THR A 295 39.19 -3.08 -16.25
CA THR A 295 40.39 -2.50 -15.63
C THR A 295 41.54 -3.51 -15.58
N LYS A 296 41.26 -4.79 -15.30
CA LYS A 296 42.24 -5.88 -15.38
C LYS A 296 42.77 -6.08 -16.81
N ALA A 297 41.89 -6.02 -17.82
CA ALA A 297 42.29 -6.12 -19.22
C ALA A 297 43.24 -4.97 -19.65
N LEU A 298 42.98 -3.75 -19.16
CA LEU A 298 43.78 -2.56 -19.44
C LEU A 298 45.16 -2.63 -18.75
N LEU A 299 45.18 -3.06 -17.49
CA LEU A 299 46.42 -3.29 -16.74
C LEU A 299 47.27 -4.43 -17.35
N SER A 300 46.65 -5.44 -17.97
CA SER A 300 47.34 -6.54 -18.63
C SER A 300 48.09 -6.12 -19.90
N GLN A 301 47.57 -5.11 -20.60
CA GLN A 301 48.14 -4.57 -21.84
C GLN A 301 49.29 -3.56 -21.60
N SER A 302 49.38 -3.01 -20.40
CA SER A 302 50.37 -1.99 -20.04
C SER A 302 51.48 -2.55 -19.14
N ASP A 303 52.74 -2.48 -19.58
CA ASP A 303 53.91 -2.95 -18.79
C ASP A 303 54.46 -1.89 -17.82
N LYS A 304 53.81 -0.72 -17.69
CA LYS A 304 54.18 0.36 -16.76
C LYS A 304 53.16 0.46 -15.61
N PRO A 305 53.58 0.83 -14.38
CA PRO A 305 52.64 1.12 -13.31
C PRO A 305 51.79 2.34 -13.68
N LEU A 306 50.46 2.18 -13.66
CA LEU A 306 49.49 3.24 -13.95
C LEU A 306 48.98 3.85 -12.64
N SER A 307 48.85 5.17 -12.59
CA SER A 307 48.14 5.86 -11.50
C SER A 307 46.62 5.88 -11.73
N ILE A 308 45.84 6.26 -10.72
CA ILE A 308 44.38 6.33 -10.82
C ILE A 308 43.98 7.45 -11.80
N ALA A 309 44.75 8.54 -11.84
CA ALA A 309 44.59 9.58 -12.86
C ALA A 309 44.90 9.08 -14.28
N ASP A 310 45.93 8.25 -14.45
CA ASP A 310 46.25 7.66 -15.75
C ASP A 310 45.19 6.62 -16.19
N LEU A 311 44.64 5.85 -15.24
CA LEU A 311 43.51 4.96 -15.49
C LEU A 311 42.27 5.72 -15.92
N HIS A 312 41.95 6.84 -15.27
CA HIS A 312 40.84 7.69 -15.67
C HIS A 312 41.01 8.27 -17.09
N GLN A 313 42.24 8.59 -17.51
CA GLN A 313 42.49 9.07 -18.88
C GLN A 313 42.27 7.99 -19.95
N GLN A 314 42.52 6.71 -19.62
CA GLN A 314 42.40 5.61 -20.57
C GLN A 314 41.05 4.89 -20.50
N LEU A 315 40.41 4.90 -19.33
CA LEU A 315 39.08 4.39 -19.05
C LEU A 315 38.29 5.47 -18.29
N PRO A 316 37.63 6.40 -19.00
CA PRO A 316 36.88 7.47 -18.35
C PRO A 316 35.76 6.89 -17.49
N ILE A 317 35.66 7.38 -16.26
CA ILE A 317 34.65 6.94 -15.29
C ILE A 317 33.27 7.36 -15.82
N PRO A 318 32.22 6.51 -15.75
CA PRO A 318 30.89 6.90 -16.17
C PRO A 318 30.31 8.00 -15.27
N ASP A 319 29.72 9.05 -15.87
CA ASP A 319 29.23 10.29 -15.23
C ASP A 319 28.24 10.11 -14.04
N ASN A 320 27.68 8.90 -13.87
CA ASN A 320 26.72 8.57 -12.81
C ASN A 320 27.33 7.78 -11.64
N TYR A 321 28.57 7.27 -11.80
CA TYR A 321 29.18 6.29 -10.88
C TYR A 321 30.59 6.70 -10.42
N ASP A 322 30.82 8.00 -10.35
CA ASP A 322 32.11 8.65 -10.05
C ASP A 322 32.82 8.09 -8.81
N LEU A 323 32.12 8.05 -7.67
CA LEU A 323 32.68 7.61 -6.41
C LEU A 323 32.85 6.09 -6.31
N GLU A 324 31.91 5.33 -6.89
CA GLU A 324 31.94 3.86 -6.85
C GLU A 324 33.11 3.31 -7.66
N ALA A 325 33.39 3.90 -8.84
CA ALA A 325 34.53 3.53 -9.66
C ALA A 325 35.88 3.88 -9.01
N ILE A 326 35.98 5.07 -8.39
CA ILE A 326 37.21 5.47 -7.68
C ILE A 326 37.43 4.59 -6.44
N ALA A 327 36.38 4.29 -5.68
CA ALA A 327 36.46 3.42 -4.51
C ALA A 327 36.96 2.02 -4.89
N LEU A 328 36.42 1.44 -5.97
CA LEU A 328 36.87 0.14 -6.47
C LEU A 328 38.37 0.16 -6.85
N TRP A 329 38.84 1.20 -7.53
CA TRP A 329 40.26 1.32 -7.88
C TRP A 329 41.17 1.48 -6.67
N ILE A 330 40.72 2.19 -5.64
CA ILE A 330 41.45 2.31 -4.37
C ILE A 330 41.48 0.96 -3.64
N GLU A 331 40.38 0.21 -3.60
CA GLU A 331 40.34 -1.13 -2.99
C GLU A 331 41.26 -2.11 -3.72
N MET A 332 41.24 -2.12 -5.05
CA MET A 332 42.18 -2.88 -5.89
C MET A 332 43.64 -2.53 -5.59
N ALA A 333 43.93 -1.24 -5.42
CA ALA A 333 45.24 -0.73 -5.10
C ALA A 333 45.70 -1.16 -3.69
N CYS A 334 44.87 -0.97 -2.67
CA CYS A 334 45.17 -1.31 -1.28
C CYS A 334 45.58 -2.78 -1.10
N ARG A 335 45.05 -3.68 -1.93
CA ARG A 335 45.35 -5.12 -1.89
C ARG A 335 46.61 -5.51 -2.65
N THR A 336 47.05 -4.72 -3.63
CA THR A 336 48.16 -5.07 -4.53
C THR A 336 49.43 -4.26 -4.33
N SER A 337 49.33 -3.06 -3.75
CA SER A 337 50.47 -2.18 -3.49
C SER A 337 50.25 -1.29 -2.26
N SER A 338 51.35 -0.80 -1.70
CA SER A 338 51.29 0.15 -0.58
C SER A 338 50.89 1.54 -1.09
N ILE A 339 49.90 2.15 -0.43
CA ILE A 339 49.45 3.52 -0.69
C ILE A 339 50.62 4.48 -0.39
N SER A 340 50.90 5.40 -1.31
CA SER A 340 51.89 6.46 -1.09
C SER A 340 51.25 7.66 -0.37
N ASP A 341 52.02 8.41 0.42
CA ASP A 341 51.57 9.66 1.09
C ASP A 341 51.40 10.86 0.13
N THR A 342 51.62 10.63 -1.17
CA THR A 342 51.45 11.63 -2.24
C THR A 342 50.06 11.57 -2.85
N TYR A 343 49.43 12.71 -3.12
CA TYR A 343 48.08 12.80 -3.68
C TYR A 343 48.07 13.41 -5.09
N GLU A 344 47.21 12.87 -5.96
CA GLU A 344 46.84 13.39 -7.27
C GLU A 344 45.39 13.91 -7.28
N TYR A 345 45.04 14.66 -8.32
CA TYR A 345 43.71 15.25 -8.47
C TYR A 345 43.05 14.76 -9.75
N ILE A 346 41.80 14.27 -9.62
CA ILE A 346 40.97 13.83 -10.74
C ILE A 346 39.80 14.79 -10.86
N ILE A 347 39.54 15.30 -12.06
CA ILE A 347 38.43 16.21 -12.33
C ILE A 347 37.35 15.43 -13.10
N LEU A 348 36.17 15.31 -12.51
CA LEU A 348 35.00 14.64 -13.09
C LEU A 348 33.89 15.65 -13.36
N LYS A 349 33.07 15.39 -14.39
CA LYS A 349 31.90 16.18 -14.74
C LYS A 349 30.64 15.43 -14.31
N ARG A 350 29.82 16.04 -13.46
CA ARG A 350 28.54 15.42 -13.09
C ARG A 350 27.45 15.85 -14.08
N ASN A 351 26.65 14.89 -14.56
CA ASN A 351 25.47 15.17 -15.38
C ASN A 351 24.27 15.58 -14.50
N THR A 352 24.40 16.67 -13.76
CA THR A 352 23.26 17.40 -13.18
C THR A 352 23.07 18.71 -13.94
N ASN A 353 21.88 19.30 -13.95
CA ASN A 353 21.50 20.50 -14.72
C ASN A 353 22.43 21.75 -14.58
N HIS A 354 23.45 21.68 -13.73
CA HIS A 354 24.57 22.63 -13.66
C HIS A 354 25.88 21.90 -13.95
N ASP A 355 26.62 22.44 -14.93
CA ASP A 355 27.89 21.97 -15.50
C ASP A 355 29.03 22.13 -14.45
N GLU A 356 28.87 21.51 -13.29
CA GLU A 356 29.79 21.58 -12.15
C GLU A 356 30.89 20.53 -12.28
N LEU A 357 32.14 20.99 -12.25
CA LEU A 357 33.34 20.17 -12.25
C LEU A 357 33.73 19.82 -10.80
N TRP A 358 33.76 18.54 -10.49
CA TRP A 358 34.17 18.05 -9.17
C TRP A 358 35.64 17.62 -9.21
N GLN A 359 36.42 18.10 -8.25
CA GLN A 359 37.84 17.76 -8.11
C GLN A 359 38.04 16.82 -6.93
N PHE A 360 38.36 15.56 -7.22
CA PHE A 360 38.66 14.54 -6.23
C PHE A 360 40.16 14.49 -5.93
N LYS A 361 40.52 14.48 -4.66
CA LYS A 361 41.90 14.30 -4.19
C LYS A 361 42.11 12.82 -3.86
N VAL A 362 42.91 12.13 -4.65
CA VAL A 362 43.12 10.67 -4.57
C VAL A 362 44.61 10.39 -4.31
N PRO A 363 44.99 9.42 -3.46
CA PRO A 363 46.39 9.05 -3.30
C PRO A 363 46.97 8.51 -4.62
N VAL A 364 48.23 8.82 -4.91
CA VAL A 364 48.96 8.27 -6.06
C VAL A 364 49.29 6.82 -5.75
N ILE A 365 48.72 5.90 -6.51
CA ILE A 365 48.95 4.46 -6.33
C ILE A 365 49.48 3.86 -7.63
N ALA A 366 50.53 3.06 -7.53
CA ALA A 366 51.13 2.37 -8.67
C ALA A 366 50.55 0.96 -8.80
N LEU A 367 49.70 0.74 -9.80
CA LEU A 367 49.08 -0.56 -10.09
C LEU A 367 49.99 -1.35 -11.04
N LYS A 368 50.52 -2.51 -10.61
CA LYS A 368 51.46 -3.35 -11.40
C LYS A 368 50.85 -4.68 -11.82
N LYS A 369 51.11 -5.06 -13.08
CA LYS A 369 50.64 -6.28 -13.75
C LYS A 369 50.81 -7.60 -12.97
N HIS A 370 51.93 -7.81 -12.28
CA HIS A 370 52.22 -9.09 -11.59
C HIS A 370 51.38 -9.39 -10.35
N HIS A 371 50.61 -8.42 -9.81
CA HIS A 371 49.80 -8.65 -8.59
C HIS A 371 48.31 -8.83 -8.86
N PHE A 372 47.85 -8.72 -10.11
CA PHE A 372 46.42 -8.74 -10.45
C PHE A 372 45.90 -10.03 -11.07
N ASP A 373 46.79 -10.95 -11.48
CA ASP A 373 46.38 -12.22 -12.09
C ASP A 373 45.65 -13.14 -11.08
N GLU A 374 45.95 -13.03 -9.78
CA GLU A 374 45.38 -13.85 -8.69
C GLU A 374 44.16 -13.24 -7.97
N LEU A 375 43.74 -12.00 -8.28
CA LEU A 375 42.62 -11.33 -7.61
C LEU A 375 41.26 -11.64 -8.27
N SER A 376 40.30 -12.08 -7.45
CA SER A 376 38.86 -12.16 -7.76
C SER A 376 38.11 -10.95 -7.20
N LEU A 377 36.96 -10.61 -7.78
CA LEU A 377 36.06 -9.59 -7.23
C LEU A 377 35.54 -9.97 -5.84
N ASP A 378 35.42 -11.26 -5.54
CA ASP A 378 35.01 -11.76 -4.22
C ASP A 378 36.04 -11.46 -3.11
N ASP A 379 37.29 -11.22 -3.52
CA ASP A 379 38.38 -10.85 -2.63
C ASP A 379 38.50 -9.34 -2.49
N ILE A 380 37.63 -8.52 -3.08
CA ILE A 380 37.63 -7.05 -3.02
C ILE A 380 36.44 -6.60 -2.18
#